data_AF-A0A925SNX1-F1
#
_entry.id   AF-A0A925SNX1-F1
#
_cell.length_a   1.000
_cell.length_b   1.000
_cell.length_c   1.000
_cell.angle_alpha   90.00
_cell.angle_beta   90.00
_cell.angle_gamma   90.00
#
_symmetry.space_group_name_H-M   'P 1'
#
loop_
_entity.id
_entity.type
_entity.pdbx_description
1 polymer ?
#
loop_
_entity_poly.entity_id
_entity_poly.type
_entity_poly.pdbx_seq_one_letter_code
_entity_poly.pdbx_strand_id
1 'polypeptide(L)'
;MPTEILMPALSPTMEEGKLAKWLVSEGDAVRAGDVIAEIETDKATMEVEAADDGKLDKILVPEGTEHVAVNQPIALLLTDGEDQSQAAAPTSPLGGEDAAQRAAGEGARTTIESTSPSPHPSPRWGEGGERTQAAANDTSPHRGEGAARELGESLPDVEGAPAGPQVAPTEPRPEAEVPPGTEMVTMTVREALRDAMAEEMRSDPSVFVMGEEVGQYQGAYKVTQGLLDEFGPMRVVDTPITEYGFAGVGVGAAFAGLRPIIEFMTWNFAMQAIDHIVNSAAKTLYMSGGKMHCPIVFRGPNGAAARVAAQHSQNYASWYAHVPGLKVIAPYTAADAKGLLKAAIRDPSPVVFLENEILYGQSFEVPKLDDFVIPIGKARVARTGRHVTIVSFSRGMAYALDAAKRLAAESIEAEVIDLRTLRPLDMETVLASVRKTNRIVTVEEGWPVCSVGAEICARVTAEAFDHLDAPPVMIAGADVPMPYAANLERLALPSVDQVIAAVKSVCYRT
;
A
#
# COMPACT_ATOMS: atom_id res chain seq x y z
N MET A 1 32.70 -6.87 12.38
CA MET A 1 33.03 -5.91 11.32
C MET A 1 32.27 -4.64 11.67
N PRO A 2 32.92 -3.46 11.61
CA PRO A 2 32.25 -2.22 11.95
C PRO A 2 30.98 -2.04 11.10
N THR A 3 29.90 -1.63 11.74
CA THR A 3 28.61 -1.36 11.08
C THR A 3 28.70 -0.04 10.35
N GLU A 4 28.32 -0.01 9.08
CA GLU A 4 28.29 1.22 8.28
C GLU A 4 27.03 2.03 8.60
N ILE A 5 27.21 3.29 8.98
CA ILE A 5 26.13 4.27 9.02
C ILE A 5 26.01 4.82 7.61
N LEU A 6 24.86 4.65 6.97
CA LEU A 6 24.59 5.07 5.60
C LEU A 6 23.80 6.38 5.55
N MET A 7 23.98 7.14 4.47
CA MET A 7 23.15 8.31 4.14
C MET A 7 21.68 7.89 3.99
N PRO A 8 20.75 8.34 4.86
CA PRO A 8 19.35 7.92 4.82
C PRO A 8 18.59 8.60 3.67
N ALA A 9 17.61 7.87 3.11
CA ALA A 9 16.63 8.46 2.20
C ALA A 9 15.55 9.18 3.02
N LEU A 10 15.55 10.51 3.00
CA LEU A 10 14.58 11.33 3.76
C LEU A 10 13.30 11.63 2.95
N SER A 11 13.31 11.34 1.64
CA SER A 11 12.12 11.31 0.80
C SER A 11 12.25 10.23 -0.27
N PRO A 12 11.13 9.70 -0.81
CA PRO A 12 11.16 8.68 -1.87
C PRO A 12 11.83 9.12 -3.18
N THR A 13 12.05 10.43 -3.35
CA THR A 13 12.68 11.05 -4.53
C THR A 13 14.08 11.58 -4.25
N MET A 14 14.62 11.37 -3.05
CA MET A 14 15.95 11.84 -2.68
C MET A 14 17.01 10.91 -3.27
N GLU A 15 17.88 11.43 -4.12
CA GLU A 15 19.04 10.71 -4.66
C GLU A 15 20.34 11.09 -3.93
N GLU A 16 20.41 12.32 -3.41
CA GLU A 16 21.56 12.86 -2.70
C GLU A 16 21.13 13.91 -1.65
N GLY A 17 22.02 14.22 -0.70
CA GLY A 17 21.81 15.28 0.28
C GLY A 17 23.12 15.88 0.78
N LYS A 18 23.02 16.96 1.56
CA LYS A 18 24.18 17.61 2.18
C LYS A 18 24.29 17.19 3.63
N LEU A 19 25.47 16.71 4.03
CA LEU A 19 25.75 16.47 5.44
C LEU A 19 26.09 17.80 6.12
N ALA A 20 25.09 18.42 6.74
CA ALA A 20 25.17 19.80 7.23
C ALA A 20 26.02 19.93 8.49
N LYS A 21 25.93 18.96 9.42
CA LYS A 21 26.64 19.01 10.70
C LYS A 21 26.77 17.65 11.38
N TRP A 22 27.91 17.37 12.01
CA TRP A 22 28.02 16.26 12.96
C TRP A 22 27.73 16.74 14.39
N LEU A 23 26.89 16.01 15.13
CA LEU A 23 26.56 16.29 16.52
C LEU A 23 27.34 15.41 17.52
N VAL A 24 28.04 14.41 17.01
CA VAL A 24 28.92 13.49 17.74
C VAL A 24 30.31 13.46 17.12
N SER A 25 31.33 13.14 17.91
CA SER A 25 32.72 13.06 17.49
C SER A 25 33.20 11.61 17.42
N GLU A 26 34.26 11.36 16.63
CA GLU A 26 34.93 10.05 16.63
C GLU A 26 35.36 9.67 18.05
N GLY A 27 34.95 8.49 18.48
CA GLY A 27 35.17 7.96 19.81
C GLY A 27 34.01 8.16 20.79
N ASP A 28 32.95 8.88 20.43
CA ASP A 28 31.78 9.03 21.28
C ASP A 28 30.93 7.75 21.33
N ALA A 29 30.38 7.47 22.51
CA ALA A 29 29.40 6.41 22.68
C ALA A 29 28.01 6.93 22.29
N VAL A 30 27.34 6.21 21.39
CA VAL A 30 26.00 6.54 20.89
C VAL A 30 25.03 5.39 21.19
N ARG A 31 23.79 5.74 21.52
CA ARG A 31 22.69 4.78 21.68
C ARG A 31 21.74 4.86 20.49
N ALA A 32 21.06 3.76 20.21
CA ALA A 32 20.01 3.72 19.22
C ALA A 32 18.95 4.80 19.55
N GLY A 33 18.71 5.71 18.61
CA GLY A 33 17.84 6.87 18.76
C GLY A 33 18.53 8.18 19.15
N ASP A 34 19.83 8.18 19.45
CA ASP A 34 20.58 9.42 19.66
C ASP A 34 20.80 10.14 18.32
N VAL A 35 20.61 11.47 18.30
CA VAL A 35 20.87 12.27 17.11
C VAL A 35 22.37 12.45 16.92
N ILE A 36 22.88 12.00 15.77
CA ILE A 36 24.30 11.96 15.44
C ILE A 36 24.72 12.97 14.38
N ALA A 37 23.83 13.37 13.48
CA ALA A 37 24.13 14.35 12.43
C ALA A 37 22.89 15.11 11.97
N GLU A 38 23.09 16.25 11.32
CA GLU A 38 22.06 17.01 10.60
C GLU A 38 22.32 16.89 9.10
N ILE A 39 21.29 16.54 8.33
CA ILE A 39 21.30 16.50 6.88
C ILE A 39 20.40 17.60 6.34
N GLU A 40 20.91 18.35 5.37
CA GLU A 40 20.17 19.35 4.63
C GLU A 40 19.82 18.81 3.24
N THR A 41 18.55 18.97 2.87
CA THR A 41 18.01 18.67 1.54
C THR A 41 17.45 19.94 0.93
N ASP A 42 17.05 19.88 -0.34
CA ASP A 42 16.35 21.00 -1.01
C ASP A 42 14.99 21.34 -0.37
N LYS A 43 14.44 20.45 0.47
CA LYS A 43 13.14 20.63 1.14
C LYS A 43 13.23 20.99 2.61
N ALA A 44 14.15 20.38 3.35
CA ALA A 44 14.25 20.51 4.80
C ALA A 44 15.63 20.12 5.34
N THR A 45 15.94 20.63 6.51
CA THR A 45 17.02 20.10 7.37
C THR A 45 16.41 19.08 8.33
N MET A 46 16.99 17.89 8.41
CA MET A 46 16.51 16.80 9.24
C MET A 46 17.66 16.17 10.04
N GLU A 47 17.31 15.66 11.21
CA GLU A 47 18.22 15.01 12.14
C GLU A 47 18.36 13.52 11.82
N VAL A 48 19.59 13.02 11.83
CA VAL A 48 19.95 11.62 11.64
C VAL A 48 20.16 10.99 13.00
N GLU A 49 19.44 9.92 13.28
CA GLU A 49 19.54 9.15 14.52
C GLU A 49 20.40 7.90 14.32
N ALA A 50 21.17 7.50 15.34
CA ALA A 50 21.87 6.23 15.35
C ALA A 50 20.86 5.05 15.36
N ALA A 51 21.08 4.05 14.51
CA ALA A 51 20.20 2.88 14.42
C ALA A 51 20.51 1.82 15.50
N ASP A 52 21.77 1.74 15.94
CA ASP A 52 22.29 0.74 16.87
C ASP A 52 23.12 1.40 17.98
N ASP A 53 23.27 0.70 19.10
CA ASP A 53 24.17 1.10 20.20
C ASP A 53 25.64 0.82 19.81
N GLY A 54 26.54 1.76 20.06
CA GLY A 54 27.97 1.54 19.80
C GLY A 54 28.86 2.74 20.04
N LYS A 55 30.10 2.64 19.60
CA LYS A 55 31.08 3.74 19.62
C LYS A 55 31.39 4.18 18.18
N LEU A 56 31.29 5.47 17.91
CA LEU A 56 31.60 6.01 16.59
C LEU A 56 33.10 5.82 16.32
N ASP A 57 33.46 5.01 15.33
CA ASP A 57 34.85 4.65 15.05
C ASP A 57 35.51 5.69 14.15
N LYS A 58 34.88 5.97 13.01
CA LYS A 58 35.41 6.88 12.01
C LYS A 58 34.33 7.56 11.20
N ILE A 59 34.47 8.86 10.99
CA ILE A 59 33.64 9.64 10.07
C ILE A 59 34.24 9.51 8.66
N LEU A 60 33.45 9.02 7.72
CA LEU A 60 33.87 8.82 6.32
C LEU A 60 33.54 10.05 5.46
N VAL A 61 32.49 10.79 5.82
CA VAL A 61 32.05 12.00 5.12
C VAL A 61 32.13 13.21 6.05
N PRO A 62 33.00 14.20 5.77
CA PRO A 62 33.14 15.40 6.58
C PRO A 62 31.88 16.28 6.60
N GLU A 63 31.73 17.06 7.66
CA GLU A 63 30.74 18.13 7.76
C GLU A 63 30.86 19.11 6.57
N GLY A 64 29.73 19.53 6.03
CA GLY A 64 29.63 20.46 4.90
C GLY A 64 29.74 19.81 3.52
N THR A 65 29.90 18.49 3.44
CA THR A 65 29.95 17.78 2.16
C THR A 65 28.58 17.80 1.48
N GLU A 66 28.54 18.32 0.26
CA GLU A 66 27.35 18.37 -0.60
C GLU A 66 27.30 17.14 -1.53
N HIS A 67 26.12 16.85 -2.09
CA HIS A 67 25.93 15.75 -3.06
C HIS A 67 26.32 14.35 -2.54
N VAL A 68 26.07 14.08 -1.26
CA VAL A 68 26.28 12.75 -0.66
C VAL A 68 25.14 11.83 -1.11
N ALA A 69 25.46 10.77 -1.83
CA ALA A 69 24.46 9.87 -2.40
C ALA A 69 23.72 9.09 -1.29
N VAL A 70 22.42 8.87 -1.47
CA VAL A 70 21.64 8.01 -0.58
C VAL A 70 22.22 6.59 -0.58
N ASN A 71 22.27 5.95 0.59
CA ASN A 71 22.95 4.68 0.88
C ASN A 71 24.49 4.70 0.81
N GLN A 72 25.13 5.86 0.61
CA GLN A 72 26.58 5.97 0.76
C GLN A 72 27.00 5.85 2.24
N PRO A 73 28.05 5.09 2.58
CA PRO A 73 28.59 5.07 3.94
C PRO A 73 29.11 6.46 4.37
N ILE A 74 28.56 7.00 5.45
CA ILE A 74 28.93 8.30 6.04
C ILE A 74 29.77 8.17 7.31
N ALA A 75 29.66 7.07 8.05
CA ALA A 75 30.50 6.76 9.21
C ALA A 75 30.54 5.25 9.54
N LEU A 76 31.46 4.86 10.42
CA LEU A 76 31.61 3.50 10.93
C LEU A 76 31.30 3.44 12.43
N LEU A 77 30.54 2.43 12.86
CA LEU A 77 30.14 2.20 14.24
C LEU A 77 30.72 0.85 14.74
N LEU A 78 31.38 0.87 15.89
CA LEU A 78 31.84 -0.34 16.58
C LEU A 78 30.85 -0.74 17.67
N THR A 79 30.42 -2.00 17.66
CA THR A 79 29.56 -2.58 18.71
C THR A 79 30.42 -3.29 19.77
N ASP A 80 29.89 -3.42 21.00
CA ASP A 80 30.65 -3.94 22.15
C ASP A 80 31.25 -5.34 21.87
N GLY A 81 32.58 -5.39 21.75
CA GLY A 81 33.35 -6.62 21.54
C GLY A 81 34.35 -6.61 20.38
N GLU A 82 34.41 -5.54 19.58
CA GLU A 82 35.32 -5.43 18.43
C GLU A 82 36.47 -4.43 18.66
N ASP A 83 37.71 -4.84 18.37
CA ASP A 83 38.94 -4.05 18.58
C ASP A 83 39.47 -3.48 17.25
N GLN A 84 40.03 -2.26 17.28
CA GLN A 84 40.47 -1.49 16.11
C GLN A 84 41.72 -2.09 15.43
N SER A 85 41.57 -3.12 14.59
CA SER A 85 42.60 -3.42 13.58
C SER A 85 42.10 -4.27 12.41
N GLN A 86 41.82 -3.63 11.27
CA GLN A 86 42.33 -3.99 9.93
C GLN A 86 41.65 -3.11 8.86
N ALA A 87 42.45 -2.23 8.24
CA ALA A 87 42.04 -1.38 7.13
C ALA A 87 42.22 -2.11 5.78
N ALA A 88 41.25 -1.97 4.88
CA ALA A 88 41.41 -2.24 3.45
C ALA A 88 40.64 -1.18 2.63
N ALA A 89 41.37 -0.46 1.76
CA ALA A 89 40.81 0.48 0.78
C ALA A 89 40.40 -0.27 -0.50
N PRO A 90 39.47 0.29 -1.32
CA PRO A 90 39.89 0.73 -2.66
C PRO A 90 39.11 1.97 -3.20
N THR A 91 39.81 2.96 -3.76
CA THR A 91 39.93 3.37 -5.19
C THR A 91 38.91 4.39 -5.72
N SER A 92 39.41 5.58 -6.03
CA SER A 92 38.80 6.62 -6.88
C SER A 92 38.97 6.29 -8.38
N PRO A 93 38.23 6.91 -9.32
CA PRO A 93 38.84 8.05 -10.02
C PRO A 93 37.88 9.18 -10.47
N LEU A 94 38.51 10.32 -10.81
CA LEU A 94 38.02 11.53 -11.54
C LEU A 94 37.33 12.57 -10.62
N GLY A 95 37.76 13.82 -10.48
CA GLY A 95 38.71 14.65 -11.24
C GLY A 95 38.04 16.00 -11.55
N GLY A 96 38.59 17.12 -11.05
CA GLY A 96 38.23 18.46 -11.50
C GLY A 96 38.13 19.51 -10.40
N GLU A 97 39.22 20.25 -10.23
CA GLU A 97 39.30 21.54 -9.54
C GLU A 97 38.37 22.58 -10.21
N ASP A 98 37.69 23.42 -9.43
CA ASP A 98 38.00 24.86 -9.26
C ASP A 98 36.75 25.65 -8.77
N ALA A 99 37.02 26.84 -8.22
CA ALA A 99 36.07 27.91 -7.89
C ALA A 99 35.46 27.95 -6.48
N ALA A 100 36.35 28.17 -5.51
CA ALA A 100 36.07 29.13 -4.45
C ALA A 100 35.90 30.55 -5.04
N GLN A 101 34.66 31.06 -5.09
CA GLN A 101 34.35 32.50 -4.95
C GLN A 101 32.85 32.73 -5.11
N ARG A 102 32.17 33.03 -3.99
CA ARG A 102 31.17 34.11 -3.81
C ARG A 102 30.41 33.91 -2.50
N ALA A 103 31.03 34.34 -1.40
CA ALA A 103 30.31 34.82 -0.23
C ALA A 103 30.30 36.36 -0.31
N ALA A 104 29.12 36.96 -0.42
CA ALA A 104 28.77 38.29 0.11
C ALA A 104 27.41 38.74 -0.46
N GLY A 105 26.40 38.85 0.41
CA GLY A 105 25.09 39.40 0.09
C GLY A 105 24.19 39.37 1.33
N GLU A 106 24.26 40.44 2.11
CA GLU A 106 23.54 40.72 3.35
C GLU A 106 22.00 40.61 3.23
N GLY A 107 21.30 40.42 4.35
CA GLY A 107 19.87 40.77 4.39
C GLY A 107 19.06 40.30 5.61
N ALA A 108 19.20 41.03 6.72
CA ALA A 108 18.15 41.36 7.69
C ALA A 108 17.16 40.26 8.18
N ARG A 109 17.39 39.80 9.42
CA ARG A 109 16.37 39.19 10.29
C ARG A 109 15.34 40.24 10.73
N THR A 110 14.07 39.99 10.46
CA THR A 110 12.92 40.60 11.16
C THR A 110 12.14 39.51 11.87
N THR A 111 12.15 39.57 13.20
CA THR A 111 11.36 38.74 14.12
C THR A 111 9.89 39.08 14.02
N ILE A 112 9.04 38.08 13.77
CA ILE A 112 7.58 38.18 13.97
C ILE A 112 7.22 37.21 15.10
N GLU A 113 6.72 37.76 16.21
CA GLU A 113 6.16 37.03 17.34
C GLU A 113 4.86 36.32 16.92
N SER A 114 4.78 35.01 17.11
CA SER A 114 3.54 34.23 16.96
C SER A 114 2.79 34.21 18.28
N THR A 115 1.66 34.92 18.36
CA THR A 115 0.68 34.76 19.45
C THR A 115 -0.32 33.67 19.08
N SER A 116 -0.31 32.57 19.84
CA SER A 116 -1.28 31.48 19.72
C SER A 116 -2.57 31.82 20.47
N PRO A 117 -3.78 31.67 19.88
CA PRO A 117 -5.02 31.78 20.63
C PRO A 117 -5.36 30.46 21.37
N SER A 118 -5.81 30.60 22.62
CA SER A 118 -6.19 29.50 23.52
C SER A 118 -7.40 28.70 23.04
N PRO A 119 -7.50 27.40 23.36
CA PRO A 119 -8.58 26.52 22.90
C PRO A 119 -9.91 26.81 23.59
N HIS A 120 -11.01 26.78 22.83
CA HIS A 120 -12.38 26.84 23.33
C HIS A 120 -12.79 25.53 24.04
N PRO A 121 -13.56 25.60 25.14
CA PRO A 121 -14.03 24.41 25.85
C PRO A 121 -15.19 23.74 25.13
N SER A 122 -15.15 22.40 25.04
CA SER A 122 -16.21 21.55 24.48
C SER A 122 -17.47 21.53 25.36
N PRO A 123 -18.68 21.31 24.81
CA PRO A 123 -19.92 21.30 25.59
C PRO A 123 -20.01 20.05 26.47
N ARG A 124 -20.40 20.23 27.74
CA ARG A 124 -20.75 19.14 28.67
C ARG A 124 -22.17 18.66 28.39
N TRP A 125 -22.34 17.37 28.12
CA TRP A 125 -23.64 16.71 28.12
C TRP A 125 -24.04 16.40 29.57
N GLY A 126 -25.12 17.04 30.04
CA GLY A 126 -25.66 16.85 31.39
C GLY A 126 -26.67 15.70 31.44
N GLU A 127 -26.56 14.87 32.46
CA GLU A 127 -27.55 13.85 32.84
C GLU A 127 -28.80 14.49 33.48
N GLY A 128 -29.99 13.99 33.10
CA GLY A 128 -31.13 13.83 34.00
C GLY A 128 -32.08 15.00 34.26
N GLY A 129 -33.18 15.02 33.50
CA GLY A 129 -34.55 15.02 34.04
C GLY A 129 -35.26 16.35 34.32
N GLU A 130 -36.36 16.61 33.60
CA GLU A 130 -37.66 16.91 34.22
C GLU A 130 -38.81 16.70 33.21
N ARG A 131 -39.84 15.96 33.64
CA ARG A 131 -41.08 15.71 32.91
C ARG A 131 -42.06 16.85 33.19
N THR A 132 -42.71 17.37 32.16
CA THR A 132 -44.03 18.02 32.29
C THR A 132 -44.98 17.49 31.22
N GLN A 133 -46.16 17.05 31.67
CA GLN A 133 -47.27 16.55 30.87
C GLN A 133 -48.10 17.69 30.29
N ALA A 134 -48.62 17.54 29.07
CA ALA A 134 -49.90 18.13 28.68
C ALA A 134 -50.57 17.35 27.52
N ALA A 135 -51.74 16.81 27.84
CA ALA A 135 -52.96 16.63 27.06
C ALA A 135 -52.95 16.03 25.64
N ALA A 136 -53.74 14.97 25.50
CA ALA A 136 -54.23 14.38 24.26
C ALA A 136 -55.07 15.37 23.44
N ASN A 137 -54.88 15.37 22.12
CA ASN A 137 -55.95 15.63 21.16
C ASN A 137 -55.67 14.89 19.86
N ASP A 138 -56.59 13.99 19.53
CA ASP A 138 -56.75 13.31 18.25
C ASP A 138 -57.44 14.27 17.27
N THR A 139 -56.75 14.65 16.20
CA THR A 139 -57.35 15.17 14.97
C THR A 139 -56.41 14.94 13.77
N SER A 140 -56.64 13.85 13.04
CA SER A 140 -56.10 13.70 11.67
C SER A 140 -56.75 14.71 10.71
N PRO A 141 -56.01 15.39 9.81
CA PRO A 141 -56.63 16.09 8.69
C PRO A 141 -56.54 15.30 7.37
N HIS A 142 -57.72 14.86 6.94
CA HIS A 142 -58.31 14.94 5.60
C HIS A 142 -57.52 14.61 4.32
N ARG A 143 -58.08 13.61 3.60
CA ARG A 143 -58.01 13.44 2.14
C ARG A 143 -58.83 14.50 1.40
N GLY A 144 -58.32 14.90 0.23
CA GLY A 144 -59.00 15.61 -0.87
C GLY A 144 -58.17 16.82 -1.33
N GLU A 145 -57.92 17.13 -2.60
CA GLU A 145 -58.34 16.66 -3.92
C GLU A 145 -57.28 17.16 -4.94
N GLY A 146 -57.09 16.41 -6.03
CA GLY A 146 -56.74 16.89 -7.38
C GLY A 146 -55.64 17.94 -7.62
N ALA A 147 -54.44 17.47 -8.00
CA ALA A 147 -53.69 18.03 -9.12
C ALA A 147 -52.82 16.92 -9.73
N ALA A 148 -53.30 16.33 -10.83
CA ALA A 148 -52.49 15.46 -11.66
C ALA A 148 -51.33 16.29 -12.24
N ARG A 149 -50.10 16.05 -11.73
CA ARG A 149 -48.91 16.38 -12.50
C ARG A 149 -48.69 15.22 -13.45
N GLU A 150 -49.02 15.46 -14.72
CA GLU A 150 -48.62 14.63 -15.84
C GLU A 150 -47.11 14.36 -15.72
N LEU A 151 -46.75 13.10 -15.54
CA LEU A 151 -45.42 12.60 -15.86
C LEU A 151 -45.30 12.69 -17.37
N GLY A 152 -44.88 13.87 -17.84
CA GLY A 152 -44.64 14.14 -19.24
C GLY A 152 -43.73 13.07 -19.82
N GLU A 153 -44.28 12.37 -20.80
CA GLU A 153 -43.57 11.59 -21.79
C GLU A 153 -42.50 12.48 -22.44
N SER A 154 -41.26 12.32 -21.99
CA SER A 154 -40.05 12.57 -22.79
C SER A 154 -38.86 12.01 -22.01
N LEU A 155 -38.82 10.69 -21.87
CA LEU A 155 -37.52 10.03 -21.87
C LEU A 155 -36.87 10.40 -23.21
N PRO A 156 -35.61 10.87 -23.27
CA PRO A 156 -34.93 10.98 -24.55
C PRO A 156 -34.98 9.60 -25.21
N ASP A 157 -35.47 9.53 -26.44
CA ASP A 157 -35.46 8.31 -27.25
C ASP A 157 -34.02 7.79 -27.31
N VAL A 158 -33.76 6.70 -26.59
CA VAL A 158 -32.49 5.96 -26.64
C VAL A 158 -32.51 4.93 -27.78
N GLU A 159 -33.32 5.16 -28.81
CA GLU A 159 -33.22 4.43 -30.07
C GLU A 159 -31.97 4.91 -30.82
N GLY A 160 -30.89 4.15 -30.65
CA GLY A 160 -29.62 4.39 -31.35
C GLY A 160 -28.38 4.36 -30.47
N ALA A 161 -28.49 4.16 -29.16
CA ALA A 161 -27.31 3.81 -28.36
C ALA A 161 -26.78 2.45 -28.88
N PRO A 162 -25.51 2.37 -29.31
CA PRO A 162 -24.93 1.10 -29.68
C PRO A 162 -25.07 0.16 -28.48
N ALA A 163 -25.60 -1.05 -28.71
CA ALA A 163 -25.57 -2.08 -27.70
C ALA A 163 -24.12 -2.19 -27.22
N GLY A 164 -23.88 -1.85 -25.95
CA GLY A 164 -22.56 -2.03 -25.34
C GLY A 164 -22.11 -3.47 -25.59
N PRO A 165 -20.80 -3.70 -25.80
CA PRO A 165 -20.30 -5.03 -26.13
C PRO A 165 -20.86 -6.04 -25.13
N GLN A 166 -21.56 -7.06 -25.65
CA GLN A 166 -22.00 -8.20 -24.85
C GLN A 166 -20.74 -8.96 -24.43
N VAL A 167 -20.16 -8.58 -23.30
CA VAL A 167 -19.08 -9.33 -22.67
C VAL A 167 -19.73 -10.47 -21.90
N ALA A 168 -19.61 -11.68 -22.45
CA ALA A 168 -20.00 -12.90 -21.76
C ALA A 168 -19.35 -12.95 -20.36
N PRO A 169 -19.97 -13.63 -19.37
CA PRO A 169 -19.34 -13.86 -18.08
C PRO A 169 -17.91 -14.35 -18.32
N THR A 170 -16.92 -13.61 -17.81
CA THR A 170 -15.53 -14.00 -17.95
C THR A 170 -15.35 -15.32 -17.21
N GLU A 171 -15.29 -16.42 -17.96
CA GLU A 171 -14.82 -17.69 -17.42
C GLU A 171 -13.48 -17.44 -16.73
N PRO A 172 -13.23 -18.04 -15.55
CA PRO A 172 -11.95 -17.88 -14.88
C PRO A 172 -10.86 -18.34 -15.84
N ARG A 173 -10.06 -17.39 -16.31
CA ARG A 173 -8.90 -17.71 -17.16
C ARG A 173 -7.99 -18.62 -16.32
N PRO A 174 -7.53 -19.76 -16.86
CA PRO A 174 -6.48 -20.53 -16.21
C PRO A 174 -5.33 -19.59 -15.87
N GLU A 175 -4.63 -19.84 -14.76
CA GLU A 175 -3.34 -19.18 -14.54
C GLU A 175 -2.51 -19.42 -15.80
N ALA A 176 -2.03 -18.33 -16.44
CA ALA A 176 -1.20 -18.48 -17.62
C ALA A 176 0.06 -19.22 -17.17
N GLU A 177 0.13 -20.52 -17.44
CA GLU A 177 1.31 -21.31 -17.17
C GLU A 177 2.47 -20.65 -17.91
N VAL A 178 3.41 -20.09 -17.15
CA VAL A 178 4.61 -19.49 -17.71
C VAL A 178 5.35 -20.61 -18.44
N PRO A 179 5.46 -20.57 -19.78
CA PRO A 179 6.02 -21.68 -20.53
C PRO A 179 7.44 -22.00 -20.05
N PRO A 180 7.83 -23.29 -19.96
CA PRO A 180 9.18 -23.66 -19.58
C PRO A 180 10.22 -22.97 -20.49
N GLY A 181 11.20 -22.32 -19.88
CA GLY A 181 12.25 -21.59 -20.61
C GLY A 181 11.91 -20.14 -20.98
N THR A 182 10.79 -19.60 -20.48
CA THR A 182 10.49 -18.16 -20.61
C THR A 182 11.60 -17.33 -19.98
N GLU A 183 12.05 -16.29 -20.69
CA GLU A 183 13.01 -15.31 -20.17
C GLU A 183 12.38 -14.57 -18.98
N MET A 184 13.12 -14.47 -17.88
CA MET A 184 12.72 -13.71 -16.71
C MET A 184 13.53 -12.42 -16.66
N VAL A 185 12.86 -11.31 -16.36
CA VAL A 185 13.49 -10.00 -16.23
C VAL A 185 13.30 -9.51 -14.81
N THR A 186 14.39 -9.14 -14.16
CA THR A 186 14.37 -8.49 -12.86
C THR A 186 13.88 -7.04 -13.02
N MET A 187 12.83 -6.67 -12.30
CA MET A 187 12.37 -5.28 -12.21
C MET A 187 11.74 -5.01 -10.86
N THR A 188 11.65 -3.73 -10.50
CA THR A 188 10.97 -3.29 -9.29
C THR A 188 9.45 -3.43 -9.41
N VAL A 189 8.75 -3.51 -8.27
CA VAL A 189 7.28 -3.47 -8.24
C VAL A 189 6.77 -2.17 -8.89
N ARG A 190 7.44 -1.04 -8.64
CA ARG A 190 7.13 0.25 -9.27
C ARG A 190 7.17 0.17 -10.79
N GLU A 191 8.26 -0.37 -11.35
CA GLU A 191 8.42 -0.52 -12.80
C GLU A 191 7.38 -1.47 -13.39
N ALA A 192 7.08 -2.58 -12.71
CA ALA A 192 6.05 -3.52 -13.12
C ALA A 192 4.65 -2.89 -13.22
N LEU A 193 4.29 -2.03 -12.26
CA LEU A 193 3.03 -1.27 -12.26
C LEU A 193 2.98 -0.24 -13.41
N ARG A 194 4.07 0.51 -13.59
CA ARG A 194 4.22 1.46 -14.70
C ARG A 194 4.05 0.75 -16.04
N ASP A 195 4.77 -0.35 -16.24
CA ASP A 195 4.79 -1.10 -17.49
C ASP A 195 3.42 -1.73 -17.77
N ALA A 196 2.72 -2.25 -16.75
CA ALA A 196 1.35 -2.70 -16.87
C ALA A 196 0.43 -1.58 -17.40
N MET A 197 0.47 -0.38 -16.80
CA MET A 197 -0.35 0.73 -17.28
C MET A 197 0.02 1.15 -18.70
N ALA A 198 1.31 1.28 -19.01
CA ALA A 198 1.78 1.69 -20.33
C ALA A 198 1.34 0.69 -21.42
N GLU A 199 1.47 -0.61 -21.16
CA GLU A 199 1.03 -1.66 -22.09
C GLU A 199 -0.47 -1.60 -22.35
N GLU A 200 -1.30 -1.47 -21.31
CA GLU A 200 -2.75 -1.38 -21.49
C GLU A 200 -3.16 -0.07 -22.18
N MET A 201 -2.50 1.05 -21.86
CA MET A 201 -2.74 2.36 -22.49
C MET A 201 -2.35 2.39 -23.98
N ARG A 202 -1.30 1.67 -24.38
CA ARG A 202 -0.96 1.47 -25.81
C ARG A 202 -2.01 0.62 -26.53
N SER A 203 -2.51 -0.42 -25.86
CA SER A 203 -3.44 -1.37 -26.46
C SER A 203 -4.87 -0.82 -26.60
N ASP A 204 -5.29 0.06 -25.68
CA ASP A 204 -6.64 0.57 -25.61
C ASP A 204 -6.64 2.10 -25.43
N PRO A 205 -7.12 2.86 -26.43
CA PRO A 205 -7.16 4.32 -26.38
C PRO A 205 -8.14 4.87 -25.33
N SER A 206 -9.04 4.03 -24.79
CA SER A 206 -10.01 4.43 -23.76
C SER A 206 -9.45 4.40 -22.34
N VAL A 207 -8.28 3.81 -22.12
CA VAL A 207 -7.63 3.69 -20.80
C VAL A 207 -6.91 4.98 -20.45
N PHE A 208 -7.11 5.60 -19.30
CA PHE A 208 -6.32 6.78 -18.90
C PHE A 208 -6.07 6.78 -17.41
N VAL A 209 -5.02 7.45 -16.95
CA VAL A 209 -4.73 7.63 -15.52
C VAL A 209 -5.07 9.05 -15.08
N MET A 210 -5.68 9.17 -13.91
CA MET A 210 -6.07 10.44 -13.31
C MET A 210 -5.86 10.38 -11.80
N GLY A 211 -5.24 11.43 -11.24
CA GLY A 211 -5.00 11.56 -9.82
C GLY A 211 -4.08 12.73 -9.52
N GLU A 212 -3.75 12.89 -8.25
CA GLU A 212 -2.82 13.92 -7.80
C GLU A 212 -1.40 13.54 -8.21
N GLU A 213 -0.67 14.49 -8.81
CA GLU A 213 0.75 14.38 -9.17
C GLU A 213 1.13 13.27 -10.18
N VAL A 214 0.15 12.60 -10.80
CA VAL A 214 0.38 11.50 -11.75
C VAL A 214 1.07 11.94 -13.04
N GLY A 215 0.93 13.22 -13.42
CA GLY A 215 1.43 13.80 -14.65
C GLY A 215 2.80 14.43 -14.50
N GLN A 216 2.84 15.75 -14.27
CA GLN A 216 4.08 16.54 -14.34
C GLN A 216 5.11 16.11 -13.29
N TYR A 217 4.65 15.71 -12.11
CA TYR A 217 5.52 15.22 -11.03
C TYR A 217 5.96 13.77 -11.23
N GLN A 218 5.52 13.13 -12.32
CA GLN A 218 5.83 11.75 -12.69
C GLN A 218 5.31 10.71 -11.67
N GLY A 219 4.28 11.07 -10.90
CA GLY A 219 3.71 10.28 -9.81
C GLY A 219 4.39 10.56 -8.46
N ALA A 220 3.58 10.67 -7.40
CA ALA A 220 4.06 10.89 -6.03
C ALA A 220 5.15 9.88 -5.64
N TYR A 221 4.94 8.60 -5.99
CA TYR A 221 5.87 7.50 -5.77
C TYR A 221 6.54 7.00 -7.05
N LYS A 222 6.53 7.80 -8.12
CA LYS A 222 7.16 7.50 -9.42
C LYS A 222 6.60 6.27 -10.15
N VAL A 223 5.39 5.84 -9.80
CA VAL A 223 4.72 4.71 -10.48
C VAL A 223 4.24 5.09 -11.90
N THR A 224 3.88 6.35 -12.13
CA THR A 224 3.44 6.85 -13.45
C THR A 224 4.58 7.52 -14.24
N GLN A 225 5.83 7.20 -13.90
CA GLN A 225 7.00 7.85 -14.49
C GLN A 225 7.03 7.71 -16.02
N GLY A 226 7.22 8.83 -16.73
CA GLY A 226 7.31 8.88 -18.19
C GLY A 226 6.00 8.70 -18.95
N LEU A 227 4.89 8.37 -18.28
CA LEU A 227 3.61 8.15 -18.96
C LEU A 227 3.06 9.43 -19.60
N LEU A 228 3.25 10.60 -18.97
CA LEU A 228 2.79 11.87 -19.53
C LEU A 228 3.49 12.19 -20.85
N ASP A 229 4.80 11.96 -20.93
CA ASP A 229 5.59 12.20 -22.13
C ASP A 229 5.17 11.26 -23.26
N GLU A 230 4.83 10.01 -22.93
CA GLU A 230 4.41 9.00 -23.90
C GLU A 230 2.97 9.24 -24.41
N PHE A 231 2.01 9.47 -23.52
CA PHE A 231 0.58 9.46 -23.85
C PHE A 231 -0.10 10.84 -23.88
N GLY A 232 0.57 11.87 -23.37
CA GLY A 232 0.08 13.25 -23.34
C GLY A 232 -0.97 13.54 -22.26
N PRO A 233 -1.32 14.84 -22.09
CA PRO A 233 -2.12 15.32 -20.96
C PRO A 233 -3.61 14.93 -21.01
N MET A 234 -4.07 14.35 -22.12
CA MET A 234 -5.44 13.80 -22.21
C MET A 234 -5.55 12.37 -21.67
N ARG A 235 -4.41 11.70 -21.46
CA ARG A 235 -4.33 10.30 -21.03
C ARG A 235 -3.65 10.13 -19.67
N VAL A 236 -2.91 11.15 -19.24
CA VAL A 236 -2.30 11.26 -17.91
C VAL A 236 -2.70 12.61 -17.32
N VAL A 237 -3.65 12.61 -16.39
CA VAL A 237 -4.38 13.82 -15.97
C VAL A 237 -4.10 14.13 -14.50
N ASP A 238 -3.32 15.18 -14.24
CA ASP A 238 -3.18 15.75 -12.90
C ASP A 238 -4.50 16.35 -12.41
N THR A 239 -4.86 16.07 -11.16
CA THR A 239 -6.07 16.60 -10.52
C THR A 239 -5.74 17.60 -9.41
N PRO A 240 -6.68 18.49 -9.05
CA PRO A 240 -6.67 19.14 -7.75
C PRO A 240 -6.79 18.09 -6.63
N ILE A 241 -6.40 18.48 -5.40
CA ILE A 241 -6.54 17.65 -4.19
C ILE A 241 -8.01 17.61 -3.75
N THR A 242 -8.78 16.76 -4.43
CA THR A 242 -10.25 16.65 -4.34
C THR A 242 -10.69 15.23 -4.66
N GLU A 243 -10.31 14.28 -3.80
CA GLU A 243 -10.49 12.84 -3.98
C GLU A 243 -11.92 12.47 -4.34
N TYR A 244 -12.90 13.04 -3.63
CA TYR A 244 -14.31 12.84 -3.94
C TYR A 244 -14.65 13.28 -5.38
N GLY A 245 -14.16 14.45 -5.79
CA GLY A 245 -14.43 15.02 -7.10
C GLY A 245 -13.86 14.17 -8.24
N PHE A 246 -12.56 13.89 -8.23
CA PHE A 246 -11.95 13.16 -9.34
C PHE A 246 -12.35 11.68 -9.36
N ALA A 247 -12.63 11.05 -8.22
CA ALA A 247 -13.19 9.71 -8.19
C ALA A 247 -14.58 9.66 -8.85
N GLY A 248 -15.44 10.64 -8.57
CA GLY A 248 -16.74 10.78 -9.21
C GLY A 248 -16.64 11.02 -10.72
N VAL A 249 -15.69 11.86 -11.16
CA VAL A 249 -15.39 12.07 -12.59
C VAL A 249 -14.93 10.76 -13.25
N GLY A 250 -14.04 10.01 -12.60
CA GLY A 250 -13.62 8.68 -13.04
C GLY A 250 -14.80 7.73 -13.23
N VAL A 251 -15.67 7.62 -12.23
CA VAL A 251 -16.87 6.76 -12.32
C VAL A 251 -17.79 7.21 -13.47
N GLY A 252 -18.01 8.52 -13.63
CA GLY A 252 -18.78 9.07 -14.75
C GLY A 252 -18.16 8.75 -16.11
N ALA A 253 -16.84 8.87 -16.24
CA ALA A 253 -16.11 8.50 -17.45
C ALA A 253 -16.23 7.00 -17.76
N ALA A 254 -16.18 6.15 -16.74
CA ALA A 254 -16.40 4.70 -16.90
C ALA A 254 -17.81 4.40 -17.42
N PHE A 255 -18.84 5.08 -16.91
CA PHE A 255 -20.21 4.96 -17.44
C PHE A 255 -20.35 5.47 -18.88
N ALA A 256 -19.53 6.44 -19.28
CA ALA A 256 -19.48 6.95 -20.64
C ALA A 256 -18.69 6.04 -21.61
N GLY A 257 -18.14 4.91 -21.13
CA GLY A 257 -17.45 3.93 -21.96
C GLY A 257 -15.93 4.04 -21.96
N LEU A 258 -15.32 4.86 -21.11
CA LEU A 258 -13.87 4.90 -20.92
C LEU A 258 -13.42 3.91 -19.85
N ARG A 259 -12.10 3.74 -19.69
CA ARG A 259 -11.48 2.83 -18.71
C ARG A 259 -10.51 3.56 -17.78
N PRO A 260 -11.02 4.38 -16.84
CA PRO A 260 -10.18 5.16 -15.95
C PRO A 260 -9.39 4.30 -14.97
N ILE A 261 -8.15 4.71 -14.73
CA ILE A 261 -7.28 4.30 -13.64
C ILE A 261 -7.20 5.51 -12.69
N ILE A 262 -7.93 5.45 -11.59
CA ILE A 262 -7.98 6.50 -10.57
C ILE A 262 -6.94 6.20 -9.51
N GLU A 263 -5.97 7.10 -9.37
CA GLU A 263 -4.91 7.02 -8.38
C GLU A 263 -5.24 7.86 -7.16
N PHE A 264 -5.29 7.23 -5.99
CA PHE A 264 -5.21 7.93 -4.72
C PHE A 264 -3.76 7.92 -4.25
N MET A 265 -3.25 9.07 -3.83
CA MET A 265 -1.87 9.19 -3.35
C MET A 265 -1.60 8.18 -2.22
N THR A 266 -2.55 7.99 -1.30
CA THR A 266 -2.62 6.82 -0.43
C THR A 266 -4.08 6.39 -0.24
N TRP A 267 -4.31 5.12 0.10
CA TRP A 267 -5.66 4.64 0.41
C TRP A 267 -6.31 5.31 1.63
N ASN A 268 -5.52 5.98 2.48
CA ASN A 268 -6.06 6.78 3.58
C ASN A 268 -6.96 7.91 3.05
N PHE A 269 -6.57 8.52 1.94
CA PHE A 269 -7.30 9.63 1.35
C PHE A 269 -8.53 9.19 0.55
N ALA A 270 -8.52 7.94 0.07
CA ALA A 270 -9.68 7.31 -0.57
C ALA A 270 -10.92 7.25 0.37
N MET A 271 -10.75 7.37 1.69
CA MET A 271 -11.87 7.54 2.61
C MET A 271 -12.76 8.72 2.25
N GLN A 272 -12.19 9.81 1.74
CA GLN A 272 -12.99 10.95 1.28
C GLN A 272 -13.89 10.57 0.11
N ALA A 273 -13.45 9.65 -0.75
CA ALA A 273 -14.11 9.25 -2.00
C ALA A 273 -14.86 7.90 -1.92
N ILE A 274 -14.94 7.29 -0.73
CA ILE A 274 -15.44 5.92 -0.57
C ILE A 274 -16.89 5.75 -1.05
N ASP A 275 -17.71 6.81 -0.99
CA ASP A 275 -19.07 6.79 -1.52
C ASP A 275 -19.11 6.54 -3.04
N HIS A 276 -18.21 7.16 -3.80
CA HIS A 276 -18.12 6.91 -5.24
C HIS A 276 -17.60 5.50 -5.54
N ILE A 277 -16.65 5.01 -4.77
CA ILE A 277 -16.13 3.64 -4.92
C ILE A 277 -17.24 2.61 -4.64
N VAL A 278 -18.02 2.82 -3.58
CA VAL A 278 -19.02 1.84 -3.11
C VAL A 278 -20.39 2.04 -3.75
N ASN A 279 -20.99 3.21 -3.57
CA ASN A 279 -22.38 3.44 -3.97
C ASN A 279 -22.50 3.75 -5.46
N SER A 280 -21.56 4.53 -6.02
CA SER A 280 -21.61 4.86 -7.45
C SER A 280 -21.03 3.73 -8.32
N ALA A 281 -19.85 3.19 -8.01
CA ALA A 281 -19.22 2.19 -8.86
C ALA A 281 -19.72 0.77 -8.54
N ALA A 282 -19.42 0.23 -7.35
CA ALA A 282 -19.62 -1.19 -7.03
C ALA A 282 -21.06 -1.69 -7.22
N LYS A 283 -22.03 -0.91 -6.75
CA LYS A 283 -23.44 -1.34 -6.69
C LYS A 283 -24.21 -1.14 -8.00
N THR A 284 -23.70 -0.33 -8.93
CA THR A 284 -24.48 0.12 -10.10
C THR A 284 -24.82 -1.01 -11.07
N LEU A 285 -23.93 -1.98 -11.28
CA LEU A 285 -24.25 -3.12 -12.15
C LEU A 285 -25.45 -3.91 -11.63
N TYR A 286 -25.53 -4.13 -10.32
CA TYR A 286 -26.65 -4.82 -9.69
C TYR A 286 -27.93 -3.96 -9.75
N MET A 287 -27.86 -2.69 -9.35
CA MET A 287 -29.03 -1.80 -9.31
C MET A 287 -29.63 -1.52 -10.70
N SER A 288 -28.79 -1.49 -11.74
CA SER A 288 -29.23 -1.30 -13.12
C SER A 288 -29.80 -2.56 -13.77
N GLY A 289 -29.81 -3.69 -13.07
CA GLY A 289 -30.24 -4.98 -13.63
C GLY A 289 -29.30 -5.50 -14.72
N GLY A 290 -27.99 -5.27 -14.57
CA GLY A 290 -26.97 -5.71 -15.52
C GLY A 290 -26.78 -4.81 -16.75
N LYS A 291 -27.36 -3.61 -16.76
CA LYS A 291 -27.32 -2.71 -17.92
C LYS A 291 -26.14 -1.75 -17.93
N MET A 292 -25.60 -1.41 -16.76
CA MET A 292 -24.51 -0.44 -16.64
C MET A 292 -23.33 -1.05 -15.89
N HIS A 293 -22.25 -1.27 -16.64
CA HIS A 293 -20.95 -1.64 -16.11
C HIS A 293 -20.17 -0.40 -15.64
N CYS A 294 -19.14 -0.63 -14.82
CA CYS A 294 -18.23 0.43 -14.37
C CYS A 294 -16.80 -0.10 -14.49
N PRO A 295 -16.21 -0.10 -15.70
CA PRO A 295 -14.83 -0.54 -15.93
C PRO A 295 -13.86 0.51 -15.40
N ILE A 296 -13.53 0.43 -14.11
CA ILE A 296 -12.68 1.39 -13.41
C ILE A 296 -11.71 0.67 -12.48
N VAL A 297 -10.47 1.15 -12.44
CA VAL A 297 -9.48 0.71 -11.44
C VAL A 297 -9.23 1.87 -10.48
N PHE A 298 -9.38 1.62 -9.19
CA PHE A 298 -8.88 2.50 -8.15
C PHE A 298 -7.58 1.90 -7.61
N ARG A 299 -6.49 2.66 -7.62
CA ARG A 299 -5.16 2.18 -7.20
C ARG A 299 -4.43 3.17 -6.29
N GLY A 300 -3.40 2.68 -5.62
CA GLY A 300 -2.53 3.45 -4.74
C GLY A 300 -1.91 2.61 -3.63
N PRO A 301 -0.92 3.15 -2.89
CA PRO A 301 -0.31 2.46 -1.75
C PRO A 301 -1.27 2.35 -0.57
N ASN A 302 -1.30 1.17 0.05
CA ASN A 302 -2.18 0.78 1.16
C ASN A 302 -1.36 0.21 2.33
N GLY A 303 -1.82 0.47 3.56
CA GLY A 303 -1.19 -0.03 4.78
C GLY A 303 -0.05 0.86 5.27
N ALA A 304 0.82 0.28 6.08
CA ALA A 304 1.89 1.03 6.74
C ALA A 304 3.06 1.33 5.80
N ALA A 305 3.59 2.55 5.94
CA ALA A 305 4.89 2.96 5.40
C ALA A 305 5.91 3.06 6.55
N ALA A 306 6.94 3.90 6.41
CA ALA A 306 7.93 4.13 7.44
C ALA A 306 7.73 5.50 8.10
N ARG A 307 7.41 5.52 9.39
CA ARG A 307 7.29 6.72 10.24
C ARG A 307 6.29 7.78 9.75
N VAL A 308 5.21 7.36 9.08
CA VAL A 308 4.15 8.28 8.58
C VAL A 308 2.99 8.47 9.56
N ALA A 309 3.08 7.85 10.74
CA ALA A 309 2.13 7.96 11.85
C ALA A 309 0.68 7.56 11.48
N ALA A 310 -0.27 7.91 12.34
CA ALA A 310 -1.59 7.28 12.39
C ALA A 310 -2.45 7.45 11.13
N GLN A 311 -2.51 8.66 10.56
CA GLN A 311 -3.44 8.99 9.46
C GLN A 311 -2.95 8.57 8.06
N HIS A 312 -1.72 8.05 7.96
CA HIS A 312 -1.12 7.63 6.70
C HIS A 312 -0.78 6.13 6.66
N SER A 313 -1.13 5.37 7.70
CA SER A 313 -0.71 3.97 7.87
C SER A 313 -1.83 2.94 7.83
N GLN A 314 -3.07 3.34 7.52
CA GLN A 314 -4.21 2.43 7.62
C GLN A 314 -4.24 1.45 6.43
N ASN A 315 -4.50 0.18 6.74
CA ASN A 315 -4.75 -0.87 5.74
C ASN A 315 -6.27 -1.03 5.54
N TYR A 316 -6.74 -0.83 4.30
CA TYR A 316 -8.15 -0.87 3.91
C TYR A 316 -8.59 -2.20 3.27
N ALA A 317 -7.76 -3.23 3.34
CA ALA A 317 -8.04 -4.57 2.82
C ALA A 317 -9.43 -5.08 3.22
N SER A 318 -9.73 -5.12 4.53
CA SER A 318 -10.99 -5.63 5.04
C SER A 318 -12.20 -4.77 4.64
N TRP A 319 -12.05 -3.44 4.63
CA TRP A 319 -13.12 -2.50 4.28
C TRP A 319 -13.62 -2.73 2.86
N TYR A 320 -12.71 -2.72 1.88
CA TYR A 320 -13.12 -2.90 0.49
C TYR A 320 -13.48 -4.36 0.19
N ALA A 321 -12.81 -5.34 0.81
CA ALA A 321 -13.15 -6.75 0.62
C ALA A 321 -14.56 -7.08 1.15
N HIS A 322 -15.10 -6.29 2.07
CA HIS A 322 -16.46 -6.44 2.58
C HIS A 322 -17.55 -6.11 1.54
N VAL A 323 -17.27 -5.25 0.55
CA VAL A 323 -18.28 -4.62 -0.31
C VAL A 323 -18.62 -5.48 -1.54
N PRO A 324 -19.87 -5.96 -1.71
CA PRO A 324 -20.31 -6.59 -2.95
C PRO A 324 -20.30 -5.66 -4.16
N GLY A 325 -19.92 -6.21 -5.31
CA GLY A 325 -19.73 -5.46 -6.55
C GLY A 325 -18.28 -5.01 -6.80
N LEU A 326 -17.44 -4.98 -5.76
CA LEU A 326 -16.00 -4.77 -5.92
C LEU A 326 -15.26 -6.08 -6.17
N LYS A 327 -14.13 -5.96 -6.89
CA LYS A 327 -13.00 -6.88 -6.81
C LYS A 327 -11.86 -6.18 -6.09
N VAL A 328 -11.13 -6.90 -5.23
CA VAL A 328 -10.08 -6.31 -4.37
C VAL A 328 -8.82 -7.13 -4.49
N ILE A 329 -7.72 -6.48 -4.87
CA ILE A 329 -6.43 -7.09 -5.16
C ILE A 329 -5.37 -6.45 -4.26
N ALA A 330 -4.42 -7.24 -3.75
CA ALA A 330 -3.30 -6.78 -2.94
C ALA A 330 -2.01 -7.55 -3.33
N PRO A 331 -1.26 -7.08 -4.35
CA PRO A 331 -0.10 -7.80 -4.88
C PRO A 331 1.11 -7.74 -3.93
N TYR A 332 2.00 -8.73 -4.06
CA TYR A 332 3.28 -8.78 -3.35
C TYR A 332 4.49 -8.63 -4.29
N THR A 333 4.62 -9.50 -5.29
CA THR A 333 5.78 -9.47 -6.20
C THR A 333 5.56 -8.55 -7.40
N ALA A 334 6.63 -8.17 -8.11
CA ALA A 334 6.52 -7.41 -9.35
C ALA A 334 5.70 -8.16 -10.43
N ALA A 335 5.80 -9.49 -10.48
CA ALA A 335 4.96 -10.30 -11.38
C ALA A 335 3.47 -10.22 -10.99
N ASP A 336 3.16 -10.30 -9.70
CA ASP A 336 1.78 -10.16 -9.23
C ASP A 336 1.24 -8.76 -9.57
N ALA A 337 2.03 -7.71 -9.31
CA ALA A 337 1.67 -6.34 -9.61
C ALA A 337 1.39 -6.12 -11.11
N LYS A 338 2.28 -6.56 -12.00
CA LYS A 338 2.11 -6.42 -13.45
C LYS A 338 0.90 -7.18 -13.96
N GLY A 339 0.85 -8.49 -13.70
CA GLY A 339 -0.16 -9.38 -14.26
C GLY A 339 -1.57 -9.08 -13.74
N LEU A 340 -1.71 -8.73 -12.46
CA LEU A 340 -3.01 -8.41 -11.86
C LEU A 340 -3.49 -7.01 -12.22
N LEU A 341 -2.60 -6.02 -12.36
CA LEU A 341 -3.03 -4.67 -12.77
C LEU A 341 -3.54 -4.69 -14.22
N LYS A 342 -2.89 -5.42 -15.13
CA LYS A 342 -3.41 -5.66 -16.48
C LYS A 342 -4.78 -6.35 -16.44
N ALA A 343 -4.94 -7.38 -15.60
CA ALA A 343 -6.23 -8.03 -15.41
C ALA A 343 -7.31 -7.06 -14.90
N ALA A 344 -6.96 -6.19 -13.95
CA ALA A 344 -7.85 -5.19 -13.37
C ALA A 344 -8.29 -4.16 -14.41
N ILE A 345 -7.35 -3.62 -15.19
CA ILE A 345 -7.62 -2.64 -16.25
C ILE A 345 -8.54 -3.23 -17.33
N ARG A 346 -8.48 -4.54 -17.59
CA ARG A 346 -9.34 -5.26 -18.55
C ARG A 346 -10.71 -5.66 -17.99
N ASP A 347 -10.91 -5.60 -16.68
CA ASP A 347 -12.15 -6.05 -16.05
C ASP A 347 -13.32 -5.07 -16.31
N PRO A 348 -14.53 -5.54 -16.61
CA PRO A 348 -15.68 -4.65 -16.80
C PRO A 348 -16.29 -4.14 -15.48
N SER A 349 -15.76 -4.56 -14.32
CA SER A 349 -16.26 -4.19 -12.99
C SER A 349 -15.27 -3.31 -12.24
N PRO A 350 -15.70 -2.59 -11.18
CA PRO A 350 -14.78 -1.81 -10.38
C PRO A 350 -13.79 -2.69 -9.64
N VAL A 351 -12.50 -2.36 -9.79
CA VAL A 351 -11.40 -3.05 -9.12
C VAL A 351 -10.67 -2.09 -8.19
N VAL A 352 -10.50 -2.51 -6.94
CA VAL A 352 -9.65 -1.86 -5.94
C VAL A 352 -8.30 -2.58 -5.92
N PHE A 353 -7.24 -1.83 -6.17
CA PHE A 353 -5.88 -2.33 -6.29
C PHE A 353 -5.00 -1.73 -5.17
N LEU A 354 -4.80 -2.53 -4.12
CA LEU A 354 -4.15 -2.16 -2.86
C LEU A 354 -2.64 -2.45 -2.93
N GLU A 355 -1.87 -1.48 -3.39
CA GLU A 355 -0.41 -1.59 -3.49
C GLU A 355 0.24 -1.38 -2.11
N ASN A 356 1.56 -1.38 -2.03
CA ASN A 356 2.25 -1.09 -0.77
C ASN A 356 3.52 -0.28 -1.04
N GLU A 357 3.68 0.81 -0.30
CA GLU A 357 4.77 1.77 -0.51
C GLU A 357 6.16 1.11 -0.34
N ILE A 358 6.32 0.30 0.71
CA ILE A 358 7.59 -0.36 1.03
C ILE A 358 7.99 -1.38 -0.04
N LEU A 359 7.01 -1.95 -0.76
CA LEU A 359 7.27 -2.90 -1.83
C LEU A 359 7.71 -2.23 -3.13
N TYR A 360 7.45 -0.93 -3.36
CA TYR A 360 7.72 -0.28 -4.65
C TYR A 360 9.16 -0.42 -5.13
N GLY A 361 10.13 -0.26 -4.22
CA GLY A 361 11.56 -0.38 -4.54
C GLY A 361 12.08 -1.81 -4.58
N GLN A 362 11.27 -2.81 -4.22
CA GLN A 362 11.72 -4.20 -4.20
C GLN A 362 11.71 -4.81 -5.60
N SER A 363 12.76 -5.54 -5.93
CA SER A 363 12.95 -6.19 -7.23
C SER A 363 12.55 -7.66 -7.19
N PHE A 364 11.86 -8.11 -8.24
CA PHE A 364 11.46 -9.50 -8.42
C PHE A 364 11.64 -9.92 -9.88
N GLU A 365 11.68 -11.22 -10.11
CA GLU A 365 11.64 -11.80 -11.45
C GLU A 365 10.22 -11.68 -12.04
N VAL A 366 10.13 -11.17 -13.27
CA VAL A 366 8.89 -11.06 -14.02
C VAL A 366 9.03 -11.81 -15.35
N PRO A 367 8.09 -12.70 -15.71
CA PRO A 367 8.10 -13.37 -17.00
C PRO A 367 7.99 -12.36 -18.15
N LYS A 368 8.91 -12.43 -19.10
CA LYS A 368 8.87 -11.63 -20.32
C LYS A 368 7.96 -12.32 -21.34
N LEU A 369 6.68 -12.00 -21.26
CA LEU A 369 5.65 -12.47 -22.18
C LEU A 369 4.90 -11.26 -22.77
N ASP A 370 4.54 -11.34 -24.04
CA ASP A 370 3.82 -10.26 -24.75
C ASP A 370 2.47 -9.91 -24.08
N ASP A 371 1.77 -10.92 -23.54
CA ASP A 371 0.51 -10.73 -22.80
C ASP A 371 0.51 -11.46 -21.45
N PHE A 372 1.35 -11.00 -20.53
CA PHE A 372 1.37 -11.53 -19.16
C PHE A 372 0.20 -11.01 -18.33
N VAL A 373 -0.74 -11.88 -17.97
CA VAL A 373 -1.91 -11.56 -17.14
C VAL A 373 -2.12 -12.66 -16.10
N ILE A 374 -2.49 -12.27 -14.89
CA ILE A 374 -2.82 -13.21 -13.79
C ILE A 374 -4.32 -13.14 -13.53
N PRO A 375 -5.03 -14.28 -13.40
CA PRO A 375 -6.46 -14.28 -13.10
C PRO A 375 -6.75 -13.71 -11.71
N ILE A 376 -7.71 -12.77 -11.66
CA ILE A 376 -8.25 -12.25 -10.41
C ILE A 376 -9.01 -13.37 -9.68
N GLY A 377 -8.83 -13.49 -8.38
CA GLY A 377 -9.49 -14.50 -7.54
C GLY A 377 -8.73 -15.82 -7.45
N LYS A 378 -7.45 -15.85 -7.82
CA LYS A 378 -6.57 -17.02 -7.69
C LYS A 378 -5.36 -16.73 -6.84
N ALA A 379 -5.19 -17.52 -5.78
CA ALA A 379 -4.02 -17.49 -4.90
C ALA A 379 -2.86 -18.27 -5.52
N ARG A 380 -1.64 -18.04 -5.02
CA ARG A 380 -0.44 -18.80 -5.37
C ARG A 380 0.12 -19.49 -4.14
N VAL A 381 0.47 -20.77 -4.29
CA VAL A 381 1.36 -21.45 -3.33
C VAL A 381 2.79 -20.97 -3.58
N ALA A 382 3.23 -19.95 -2.83
CA ALA A 382 4.55 -19.32 -2.97
C ALA A 382 5.68 -20.22 -2.46
N ARG A 383 5.38 -21.11 -1.51
CA ARG A 383 6.31 -22.12 -0.98
C ARG A 383 5.53 -23.35 -0.58
N THR A 384 5.95 -24.53 -1.04
CA THR A 384 5.32 -25.80 -0.63
C THR A 384 5.73 -26.21 0.78
N GLY A 385 4.82 -26.83 1.52
CA GLY A 385 5.11 -27.40 2.83
C GLY A 385 4.09 -28.46 3.25
N ARG A 386 4.30 -29.05 4.43
CA ARG A 386 3.47 -30.17 4.93
C ARG A 386 3.05 -30.08 6.39
N HIS A 387 3.62 -29.16 7.19
CA HIS A 387 3.35 -29.14 8.63
C HIS A 387 2.35 -28.05 9.05
N VAL A 388 2.32 -26.92 8.33
CA VAL A 388 1.44 -25.79 8.61
C VAL A 388 1.21 -24.99 7.34
N THR A 389 0.00 -24.43 7.18
CA THR A 389 -0.32 -23.44 6.15
C THR A 389 -0.16 -22.04 6.72
N ILE A 390 0.60 -21.17 6.06
CA ILE A 390 0.67 -19.73 6.34
C ILE A 390 -0.01 -19.00 5.19
N VAL A 391 -1.04 -18.20 5.47
CA VAL A 391 -1.76 -17.42 4.45
C VAL A 391 -1.49 -15.94 4.65
N SER A 392 -1.10 -15.25 3.59
CA SER A 392 -0.84 -13.82 3.63
C SER A 392 -1.06 -13.14 2.27
N PHE A 393 -0.82 -11.84 2.20
CA PHE A 393 -0.95 -10.99 1.03
C PHE A 393 -0.11 -9.72 1.20
N SER A 394 0.16 -9.01 0.11
CA SER A 394 0.95 -7.77 0.12
C SER A 394 2.25 -7.92 0.94
N ARG A 395 2.65 -6.91 1.72
CA ARG A 395 3.86 -6.95 2.55
C ARG A 395 3.83 -8.04 3.64
N GLY A 396 2.64 -8.51 4.02
CA GLY A 396 2.44 -9.68 4.86
C GLY A 396 3.25 -10.91 4.41
N MET A 397 3.40 -11.07 3.08
CA MET A 397 4.15 -12.16 2.46
C MET A 397 5.64 -12.16 2.82
N ALA A 398 6.25 -10.98 3.03
CA ALA A 398 7.65 -10.90 3.42
C ALA A 398 7.86 -11.55 4.79
N TYR A 399 7.00 -11.26 5.77
CA TYR A 399 7.05 -11.90 7.09
C TYR A 399 6.83 -13.41 7.01
N ALA A 400 5.86 -13.84 6.19
CA ALA A 400 5.51 -15.25 6.03
C ALA A 400 6.65 -16.07 5.39
N LEU A 401 7.27 -15.56 4.32
CA LEU A 401 8.36 -16.24 3.62
C LEU A 401 9.64 -16.29 4.47
N ASP A 402 9.98 -15.20 5.17
CA ASP A 402 11.13 -15.18 6.07
C ASP A 402 10.93 -16.12 7.27
N ALA A 403 9.73 -16.15 7.85
CA ALA A 403 9.40 -17.10 8.92
C ALA A 403 9.53 -18.54 8.41
N ALA A 404 8.96 -18.86 7.25
CA ALA A 404 9.03 -20.20 6.66
C ALA A 404 10.47 -20.64 6.36
N LYS A 405 11.34 -19.71 5.94
CA LYS A 405 12.78 -19.97 5.75
C LYS A 405 13.47 -20.33 7.06
N ARG A 406 13.22 -19.58 8.14
CA ARG A 406 13.82 -19.84 9.46
C ARG A 406 13.29 -21.13 10.09
N LEU A 407 11.98 -21.37 10.00
CA LEU A 407 11.30 -22.59 10.48
C LEU A 407 11.83 -23.87 9.83
N ALA A 408 12.28 -23.81 8.57
CA ALA A 408 12.84 -24.96 7.88
C ALA A 408 14.12 -25.50 8.57
N ALA A 409 14.93 -24.62 9.18
CA ALA A 409 16.11 -25.03 9.96
C ALA A 409 15.72 -25.84 11.22
N GLU A 410 14.49 -25.65 11.70
CA GLU A 410 13.90 -26.38 12.83
C GLU A 410 13.03 -27.56 12.37
N SER A 411 13.18 -27.99 11.11
CA SER A 411 12.40 -29.07 10.50
C SER A 411 10.90 -28.82 10.41
N ILE A 412 10.46 -27.55 10.43
CA ILE A 412 9.07 -27.15 10.20
C ILE A 412 8.95 -26.60 8.77
N GLU A 413 8.47 -27.44 7.87
CA GLU A 413 8.10 -27.05 6.51
C GLU A 413 6.71 -26.42 6.44
N ALA A 414 6.67 -25.08 6.43
CA ALA A 414 5.46 -24.29 6.22
C ALA A 414 5.12 -24.14 4.73
N GLU A 415 3.86 -24.41 4.37
CA GLU A 415 3.30 -24.04 3.08
C GLU A 415 2.85 -22.58 3.14
N VAL A 416 3.35 -21.73 2.24
CA VAL A 416 3.00 -20.30 2.21
C VAL A 416 2.10 -20.01 1.02
N ILE A 417 0.92 -19.45 1.29
CA ILE A 417 -0.06 -19.03 0.31
C ILE A 417 -0.09 -17.51 0.23
N ASP A 418 0.13 -17.01 -0.98
CA ASP A 418 -0.11 -15.61 -1.37
C ASP A 418 -1.52 -15.50 -1.94
N LEU A 419 -2.41 -14.80 -1.23
CA LEU A 419 -3.80 -14.67 -1.66
C LEU A 419 -3.94 -13.96 -3.00
N ARG A 420 -3.08 -12.96 -3.28
CA ARG A 420 -3.18 -12.00 -4.40
C ARG A 420 -4.47 -11.18 -4.44
N THR A 421 -5.63 -11.83 -4.39
CA THR A 421 -6.98 -11.28 -4.42
C THR A 421 -7.67 -11.49 -3.08
N LEU A 422 -8.23 -10.41 -2.53
CA LEU A 422 -8.98 -10.39 -1.27
C LEU A 422 -10.50 -10.42 -1.50
N ARG A 423 -10.94 -10.09 -2.71
CA ARG A 423 -12.33 -10.29 -3.13
C ARG A 423 -12.39 -10.54 -4.64
N PRO A 424 -12.88 -11.70 -5.10
CA PRO A 424 -13.24 -12.88 -4.30
C PRO A 424 -12.00 -13.58 -3.71
N LEU A 425 -12.11 -14.10 -2.48
CA LEU A 425 -11.06 -14.91 -1.85
C LEU A 425 -11.00 -16.31 -2.49
N ASP A 426 -9.79 -16.78 -2.78
CA ASP A 426 -9.53 -18.15 -3.23
C ASP A 426 -9.48 -19.13 -2.04
N MET A 427 -10.63 -19.36 -1.42
CA MET A 427 -10.74 -20.31 -0.30
C MET A 427 -10.50 -21.76 -0.73
N GLU A 428 -10.64 -22.08 -2.02
CA GLU A 428 -10.36 -23.43 -2.52
C GLU A 428 -8.89 -23.81 -2.28
N THR A 429 -7.96 -22.94 -2.69
CA THR A 429 -6.53 -23.13 -2.48
C THR A 429 -6.17 -23.19 -0.99
N VAL A 430 -6.76 -22.30 -0.17
CA VAL A 430 -6.53 -22.28 1.28
C VAL A 430 -7.00 -23.59 1.94
N LEU A 431 -8.23 -24.02 1.66
CA LEU A 431 -8.80 -25.24 2.23
C LEU A 431 -8.03 -26.49 1.78
N ALA A 432 -7.61 -26.55 0.51
CA ALA A 432 -6.79 -27.65 0.01
C ALA A 432 -5.46 -27.77 0.78
N SER A 433 -4.81 -26.63 1.05
CA SER A 433 -3.59 -26.60 1.85
C SER A 433 -3.83 -27.01 3.30
N VAL A 434 -4.88 -26.49 3.95
CA VAL A 434 -5.23 -26.85 5.33
C VAL A 434 -5.55 -28.33 5.47
N ARG A 435 -6.26 -28.94 4.51
CA ARG A 435 -6.52 -30.39 4.54
C ARG A 435 -5.25 -31.23 4.48
N LYS A 436 -4.17 -30.68 3.90
CA LYS A 436 -2.85 -31.33 3.82
C LYS A 436 -2.00 -31.10 5.07
N THR A 437 -2.04 -29.90 5.65
CA THR A 437 -1.13 -29.48 6.74
C THR A 437 -1.76 -29.57 8.13
N ASN A 438 -3.09 -29.65 8.20
CA ASN A 438 -3.93 -29.72 9.38
C ASN A 438 -3.85 -28.50 10.32
N ARG A 439 -3.15 -27.41 9.92
CA ARG A 439 -2.87 -26.24 10.76
C ARG A 439 -2.81 -24.99 9.90
N ILE A 440 -3.24 -23.86 10.45
CA ILE A 440 -3.19 -22.58 9.74
C ILE A 440 -2.76 -21.42 10.65
N VAL A 441 -1.93 -20.54 10.07
CA VAL A 441 -1.62 -19.21 10.59
C VAL A 441 -1.92 -18.18 9.49
N THR A 442 -2.67 -17.12 9.79
CA THR A 442 -2.87 -15.99 8.86
C THR A 442 -1.98 -14.81 9.28
N VAL A 443 -1.45 -14.07 8.31
CA VAL A 443 -0.56 -12.92 8.56
C VAL A 443 -1.02 -11.71 7.73
N GLU A 444 -1.27 -10.57 8.38
CA GLU A 444 -1.56 -9.30 7.72
C GLU A 444 -1.05 -8.09 8.52
N GLU A 445 -0.83 -6.94 7.88
CA GLU A 445 -0.45 -5.69 8.58
C GLU A 445 -1.65 -4.87 9.08
N GLY A 446 -2.87 -5.23 8.66
CA GLY A 446 -4.09 -4.53 9.07
C GLY A 446 -4.45 -4.76 10.53
N TRP A 447 -5.41 -3.98 11.03
CA TRP A 447 -5.95 -4.16 12.38
C TRP A 447 -6.63 -5.52 12.55
N PRO A 448 -6.64 -6.08 13.77
CA PRO A 448 -7.10 -7.44 14.00
C PRO A 448 -8.63 -7.59 13.97
N VAL A 449 -9.37 -6.53 14.30
CA VAL A 449 -10.84 -6.58 14.36
C VAL A 449 -11.42 -6.58 12.95
N CYS A 450 -12.26 -7.57 12.64
CA CYS A 450 -12.89 -7.73 11.33
C CYS A 450 -11.89 -7.78 10.16
N SER A 451 -10.70 -8.34 10.40
CA SER A 451 -9.62 -8.41 9.42
C SER A 451 -9.87 -9.50 8.36
N VAL A 452 -9.02 -9.56 7.33
CA VAL A 452 -9.13 -10.62 6.31
C VAL A 452 -8.80 -11.99 6.92
N GLY A 453 -7.82 -12.04 7.82
CA GLY A 453 -7.47 -13.23 8.60
C GLY A 453 -8.63 -13.74 9.45
N ALA A 454 -9.48 -12.85 9.98
CA ALA A 454 -10.66 -13.25 10.74
C ALA A 454 -11.68 -14.01 9.86
N GLU A 455 -11.96 -13.52 8.65
CA GLU A 455 -12.82 -14.22 7.68
C GLU A 455 -12.21 -15.58 7.27
N ILE A 456 -10.91 -15.63 6.97
CA ILE A 456 -10.24 -16.89 6.62
C ILE A 456 -10.35 -17.91 7.76
N CYS A 457 -10.06 -17.50 9.00
CA CYS A 457 -10.19 -18.35 10.17
C CYS A 457 -11.63 -18.88 10.33
N ALA A 458 -12.63 -18.01 10.17
CA ALA A 458 -14.04 -18.40 10.26
C ALA A 458 -14.43 -19.41 9.18
N ARG A 459 -14.02 -19.19 7.93
CA ARG A 459 -14.30 -20.08 6.79
C ARG A 459 -13.59 -21.42 6.89
N VAL A 460 -12.33 -21.43 7.29
CA VAL A 460 -11.58 -22.68 7.56
C VAL A 460 -12.24 -23.46 8.70
N THR A 461 -12.63 -22.79 9.77
CA THR A 461 -13.34 -23.43 10.88
C THR A 461 -14.69 -23.98 10.43
N ALA A 462 -15.43 -23.30 9.55
CA ALA A 462 -16.72 -23.78 9.07
C ALA A 462 -16.60 -24.95 8.06
N GLU A 463 -15.56 -24.95 7.22
CA GLU A 463 -15.48 -25.82 6.03
C GLU A 463 -14.40 -26.92 6.11
N ALA A 464 -13.49 -26.84 7.08
CA ALA A 464 -12.40 -27.79 7.27
C ALA A 464 -12.11 -28.10 8.76
N PHE A 465 -13.09 -27.91 9.65
CA PHE A 465 -12.93 -28.15 11.10
C PHE A 465 -12.31 -29.51 11.42
N ASP A 466 -12.83 -30.58 10.82
CA ASP A 466 -12.40 -31.95 11.10
C ASP A 466 -10.96 -32.24 10.64
N HIS A 467 -10.37 -31.35 9.83
CA HIS A 467 -8.98 -31.43 9.42
C HIS A 467 -8.03 -30.63 10.32
N LEU A 468 -8.52 -29.80 11.24
CA LEU A 468 -7.69 -28.96 12.10
C LEU A 468 -7.20 -29.72 13.32
N ASP A 469 -5.88 -29.84 13.45
CA ASP A 469 -5.20 -30.39 14.63
C ASP A 469 -4.97 -29.33 15.72
N ALA A 470 -5.15 -28.05 15.39
CA ALA A 470 -4.97 -26.91 16.27
C ALA A 470 -5.90 -25.77 15.84
N PRO A 471 -6.35 -24.90 16.77
CA PRO A 471 -7.14 -23.73 16.40
C PRO A 471 -6.35 -22.81 15.44
N PRO A 472 -7.01 -22.22 14.43
CA PRO A 472 -6.40 -21.16 13.61
C PRO A 472 -5.82 -20.03 14.46
N VAL A 473 -4.64 -19.54 14.09
CA VAL A 473 -3.99 -18.39 14.74
C VAL A 473 -3.83 -17.25 13.75
N MET A 474 -4.08 -16.03 14.21
CA MET A 474 -3.99 -14.82 13.40
C MET A 474 -2.88 -13.90 13.93
N ILE A 475 -2.00 -13.47 13.03
CA ILE A 475 -1.05 -12.40 13.23
C ILE A 475 -1.55 -11.19 12.42
N ALA A 476 -1.72 -10.07 13.12
CA ALA A 476 -2.20 -8.80 12.60
C ALA A 476 -1.32 -7.67 13.15
N GLY A 477 -1.52 -6.45 12.66
CA GLY A 477 -1.03 -5.26 13.34
C GLY A 477 -1.64 -5.11 14.74
N ALA A 478 -1.00 -4.33 15.60
CA ALA A 478 -1.55 -4.01 16.92
C ALA A 478 -2.86 -3.20 16.78
N ASP A 479 -3.78 -3.36 17.73
CA ASP A 479 -5.06 -2.66 17.76
C ASP A 479 -4.93 -1.23 18.28
N VAL A 480 -4.13 -0.42 17.57
CA VAL A 480 -3.85 0.98 17.87
C VAL A 480 -3.70 1.77 16.56
N PRO A 481 -3.96 3.09 16.59
CA PRO A 481 -3.46 3.98 15.55
C PRO A 481 -1.93 3.90 15.48
N MET A 482 -1.35 3.91 14.26
CA MET A 482 0.09 3.74 14.07
C MET A 482 0.89 4.84 14.80
N PRO A 483 1.78 4.49 15.75
CA PRO A 483 2.64 5.46 16.43
C PRO A 483 3.78 5.92 15.52
N TYR A 484 4.26 7.15 15.73
CA TYR A 484 5.41 7.71 14.98
C TYR A 484 6.77 7.16 15.47
N ALA A 485 6.93 7.02 16.79
CA ALA A 485 8.21 6.65 17.38
C ALA A 485 8.65 5.26 16.91
N ALA A 486 9.87 5.13 16.39
CA ALA A 486 10.34 3.94 15.68
C ALA A 486 10.26 2.65 16.53
N ASN A 487 10.57 2.76 17.83
CA ASN A 487 10.45 1.65 18.76
C ASN A 487 9.01 1.17 18.94
N LEU A 488 8.03 2.08 18.91
CA LEU A 488 6.60 1.76 19.00
C LEU A 488 6.02 1.30 17.66
N GLU A 489 6.43 1.92 16.55
CA GLU A 489 6.01 1.53 15.19
C GLU A 489 6.37 0.06 14.92
N ARG A 490 7.60 -0.32 15.27
CA ARG A 490 8.06 -1.72 15.16
C ARG A 490 7.21 -2.69 15.99
N LEU A 491 6.69 -2.27 17.14
CA LEU A 491 5.83 -3.09 17.99
C LEU A 491 4.37 -3.12 17.51
N ALA A 492 3.96 -2.12 16.73
CA ALA A 492 2.63 -2.03 16.15
C ALA A 492 2.48 -2.87 14.87
N LEU A 493 3.58 -3.18 14.18
CA LEU A 493 3.58 -4.04 13.00
C LEU A 493 3.85 -5.52 13.35
N PRO A 494 3.39 -6.45 12.50
CA PRO A 494 3.82 -7.85 12.59
C PRO A 494 5.35 -7.99 12.50
N SER A 495 5.86 -9.03 13.13
CA SER A 495 7.27 -9.43 13.05
C SER A 495 7.41 -10.90 12.67
N VAL A 496 8.55 -11.23 12.05
CA VAL A 496 8.91 -12.61 11.71
C VAL A 496 8.89 -13.51 12.95
N ASP A 497 9.34 -13.01 14.10
CA ASP A 497 9.40 -13.77 15.34
C ASP A 497 8.00 -14.08 15.89
N GLN A 498 7.04 -13.16 15.76
CA GLN A 498 5.63 -13.43 16.08
C GLN A 498 5.04 -14.52 15.18
N VAL A 499 5.34 -14.50 13.87
CA VAL A 499 4.89 -15.54 12.93
C VAL A 499 5.49 -16.90 13.29
N ILE A 500 6.79 -16.96 13.61
CA ILE A 500 7.46 -18.19 14.06
C ILE A 500 6.83 -18.71 15.35
N ALA A 501 6.60 -17.84 16.33
CA ALA A 501 5.98 -18.22 17.60
C ALA A 501 4.56 -18.77 17.40
N ALA A 502 3.75 -18.14 16.52
CA ALA A 502 2.42 -18.65 16.16
C ALA A 502 2.47 -20.00 15.44
N VAL A 503 3.42 -20.20 14.52
CA VAL A 503 3.60 -21.50 13.87
C VAL A 503 4.01 -22.58 14.87
N LYS A 504 4.98 -22.28 15.74
CA LYS A 504 5.43 -23.21 16.78
C LYS A 504 4.29 -23.59 17.72
N SER A 505 3.45 -22.63 18.11
CA SER A 505 2.32 -22.89 19.00
C SER A 505 1.29 -23.86 18.38
N VAL A 506 0.91 -23.67 17.11
CA VAL A 506 -0.02 -24.59 16.43
C VAL A 506 0.62 -25.95 16.09
N CYS A 507 1.95 -25.98 15.96
CA CYS A 507 2.71 -27.22 15.78
C CYS A 507 3.08 -27.92 17.09
N TYR A 508 2.65 -27.38 18.24
CA TYR A 508 3.02 -27.86 19.59
C TYR A 508 4.53 -28.04 19.79
N ARG A 509 5.32 -27.08 19.31
CA ARG A 509 6.78 -27.03 19.47
C ARG A 509 7.17 -25.83 20.32
N THR A 510 8.25 -25.98 21.10
CA THR A 510 8.83 -24.93 21.94
C THR A 510 9.98 -24.23 21.23
#